data_AF-A0A6B2M0I1-F1
#
_entry.id   AF-A0A6B2M0I1-F1
#
_cell.length_a   1.000
_cell.length_b   1.000
_cell.length_c   1.000
_cell.angle_alpha   90.00
_cell.angle_beta   90.00
_cell.angle_gamma   90.00
#
_symmetry.space_group_name_H-M   'P 1'
#
loop_
_entity.id
_entity.type
_entity.pdbx_description
1 polymer ?
#
loop_
_entity_poly.entity_id
_entity_poly.type
_entity_poly.pdbx_seq_one_letter_code
_entity_poly.pdbx_strand_id
1 'polypeptide(L)'
;MSEENKQETVTIYIDGTAAEVPAGSNVVDAVESVGKEIPHYCYHPKLSVPGNCRMCLIEMGTPGRDRATGEPMLNDDGSPKIMWVPKPVIGCATKVSPGMHVRTESETVKACREGVMEFLLVNHPLDCPICDQAGECRLQEFATDYGRGYSRFVEQKNVKPKRTRLGPRVMLDDERCILCSRCIRFCEEIAEDPVLGFIDRGSFSTLTTFPGKQLENNYSLNTVDICPVGALTSTDFRFKMRVWFLKETPSIDTESSVGCNTVVGSREGTIYRITPRRNDNVNDTWMPDSGRELYKIVDSDERLNRYAINGRPAKAEEAIEEAAELLRTDKVAIVASGRLSLEEQYLLTRIRSELGDSVPTFLVGRTAEGDGKLLSADRNPNVRGALLTGLIDSYPEARLDKLNALVKDGSVKTILAVGEDITGCGIEAEALTDAKLLYMGVDHANCTQYAAVEIPLLTVFEKSGTLVNQQFRIQKFAQAVPGPAGVLHGLSTFTRLLNCLNRDVVIAPSPSAVWKEMQAVIPELSGMEFERIPSTGTLVDGARFDGIPFVEEKGLHFEPNNALAEA
;
A
#
# COMPACT_ATOMS: atom_id res chain seq x y z
N MET A 1 -6.85 22.44 -16.57
CA MET A 1 -7.67 21.78 -17.61
C MET A 1 -6.83 20.66 -18.19
N SER A 2 -6.88 19.48 -17.57
CA SER A 2 -6.21 18.28 -18.06
C SER A 2 -7.09 17.65 -19.13
N GLU A 3 -6.56 17.49 -20.35
CA GLU A 3 -7.09 16.49 -21.28
C GLU A 3 -6.98 15.14 -20.58
N GLU A 4 -8.08 14.68 -19.96
CA GLU A 4 -8.24 13.28 -19.63
C GLU A 4 -8.05 12.52 -20.94
N ASN A 5 -7.00 11.71 -20.99
CA ASN A 5 -6.68 10.84 -22.11
C ASN A 5 -7.90 9.93 -22.35
N LYS A 6 -8.78 10.34 -23.27
CA LYS A 6 -10.07 9.70 -23.49
C LYS A 6 -9.78 8.32 -24.06
N GLN A 7 -9.80 7.31 -23.18
CA GLN A 7 -9.45 5.94 -23.53
C GLN A 7 -10.36 5.51 -24.69
N GLU A 8 -9.74 5.21 -25.83
CA GLU A 8 -10.46 4.77 -27.02
C GLU A 8 -11.26 3.50 -26.67
N THR A 9 -12.55 3.48 -26.99
CA THR A 9 -13.43 2.33 -26.75
C THR A 9 -13.82 1.67 -28.06
N VAL A 10 -14.13 0.38 -27.98
CA VAL A 10 -14.71 -0.39 -29.07
C VAL A 10 -15.97 -1.10 -28.59
N THR A 11 -16.99 -1.16 -29.44
CA THR A 11 -18.20 -1.94 -29.16
C THR A 11 -17.94 -3.43 -29.40
N ILE A 12 -18.20 -4.26 -28.38
CA ILE A 12 -18.29 -5.71 -28.49
C ILE A 12 -19.64 -6.21 -27.98
N TYR A 13 -19.99 -7.47 -28.24
CA TYR A 13 -21.23 -8.10 -27.79
C TYR A 13 -20.90 -9.24 -26.82
N ILE A 14 -21.25 -9.06 -25.54
CA ILE A 14 -20.97 -10.01 -24.47
C ILE A 14 -22.29 -10.70 -24.10
N ASP A 15 -22.40 -11.99 -24.40
CA ASP A 15 -23.61 -12.79 -24.22
C ASP A 15 -24.84 -12.19 -24.92
N GLY A 16 -24.61 -11.54 -26.08
CA GLY A 16 -25.65 -10.88 -26.88
C GLY A 16 -25.89 -9.42 -26.53
N THR A 17 -25.33 -8.91 -25.42
CA THR A 17 -25.48 -7.51 -25.01
C THR A 17 -24.32 -6.66 -25.53
N ALA A 18 -24.62 -5.55 -26.21
CA ALA A 18 -23.61 -4.60 -26.65
C ALA A 18 -22.95 -3.90 -25.45
N ALA A 19 -21.63 -3.76 -25.50
CA ALA A 19 -20.80 -3.20 -24.45
C ALA A 19 -19.67 -2.37 -25.07
N GLU A 20 -19.47 -1.15 -24.56
CA GLU A 20 -18.30 -0.34 -24.84
C GLU A 20 -17.17 -0.75 -23.90
N VAL A 21 -16.05 -1.20 -24.46
CA VAL A 21 -14.89 -1.67 -23.70
C VAL A 21 -13.63 -0.97 -24.17
N PRO A 22 -12.59 -0.86 -23.32
CA PRO A 22 -11.31 -0.29 -23.73
C PRO A 22 -10.70 -0.98 -24.95
N ALA A 23 -10.35 -0.20 -25.97
CA ALA A 23 -9.65 -0.69 -27.14
C ALA A 23 -8.30 -1.33 -26.76
N GLY A 24 -7.93 -2.43 -27.42
CA GLY A 24 -6.66 -3.13 -27.18
C GLY A 24 -6.59 -3.94 -25.87
N SER A 25 -7.62 -3.92 -25.03
CA SER A 25 -7.74 -4.83 -23.88
C SER A 25 -7.87 -6.29 -24.32
N ASN A 26 -7.50 -7.23 -23.46
CA ASN A 26 -7.86 -8.63 -23.69
C ASN A 26 -9.32 -8.86 -23.24
N VAL A 27 -9.92 -9.98 -23.66
CA VAL A 27 -11.33 -10.26 -23.37
C VAL A 27 -11.60 -10.39 -21.87
N VAL A 28 -10.64 -10.83 -21.04
CA VAL A 28 -10.84 -10.88 -19.57
C VAL A 28 -11.02 -9.48 -19.01
N ASP A 29 -10.09 -8.56 -19.29
CA ASP A 29 -10.18 -7.17 -18.79
C ASP A 29 -11.37 -6.42 -19.39
N ALA A 30 -11.69 -6.67 -20.66
CA ALA A 30 -12.82 -6.05 -21.34
C ALA A 30 -14.15 -6.42 -20.67
N VAL A 31 -14.32 -7.70 -20.32
CA VAL A 31 -15.52 -8.18 -19.62
C VAL A 31 -15.55 -7.69 -18.17
N GLU A 32 -14.40 -7.59 -17.50
CA GLU A 32 -14.26 -6.98 -16.17
C GLU A 32 -14.66 -5.50 -16.17
N SER A 33 -14.30 -4.74 -17.22
CA SER A 33 -14.62 -3.31 -17.34
C SER A 33 -16.12 -3.00 -17.36
N VAL A 34 -16.96 -4.00 -17.65
CA VAL A 34 -18.43 -3.90 -17.62
C VAL A 34 -19.07 -4.67 -16.46
N GLY A 35 -18.27 -5.04 -15.45
CA GLY A 35 -18.75 -5.64 -14.20
C GLY A 35 -19.05 -7.14 -14.28
N LYS A 36 -18.54 -7.86 -15.27
CA LYS A 36 -18.63 -9.33 -15.39
C LYS A 36 -17.27 -9.97 -15.18
N GLU A 37 -17.22 -11.19 -14.64
CA GLU A 37 -15.96 -11.91 -14.42
C GLU A 37 -15.80 -13.10 -15.39
N ILE A 38 -14.61 -13.23 -15.99
CA ILE A 38 -14.17 -14.48 -16.61
C ILE A 38 -13.18 -15.15 -15.65
N PRO A 39 -13.45 -16.38 -15.17
CA PRO A 39 -12.59 -17.04 -14.20
C PRO A 39 -11.21 -17.34 -14.79
N HIS A 40 -10.15 -17.01 -14.04
CA HIS A 40 -8.78 -17.20 -14.48
C HIS A 40 -7.80 -17.39 -13.32
N TYR A 41 -6.78 -18.23 -13.51
CA TYR A 41 -5.75 -18.48 -12.49
C TYR A 41 -4.36 -17.95 -12.84
N CYS A 42 -3.93 -18.11 -14.09
CA CYS A 42 -2.56 -17.77 -14.47
C CYS A 42 -2.43 -16.31 -14.91
N TYR A 43 -3.50 -15.73 -15.45
CA TYR A 43 -3.52 -14.35 -15.90
C TYR A 43 -3.50 -13.41 -14.69
N HIS A 44 -2.78 -12.30 -14.79
CA HIS A 44 -2.76 -11.23 -13.80
C HIS A 44 -2.54 -9.93 -14.59
N PRO A 45 -3.29 -8.85 -14.36
CA PRO A 45 -3.28 -7.66 -15.22
C PRO A 45 -1.93 -6.92 -15.25
N LYS A 46 -1.08 -7.14 -14.25
CA LYS A 46 0.25 -6.54 -14.13
C LYS A 46 1.41 -7.51 -14.43
N LEU A 47 1.12 -8.65 -15.05
CA LEU A 47 2.14 -9.61 -15.51
C LEU A 47 1.86 -10.00 -16.97
N SER A 48 2.83 -10.62 -17.63
CA SER A 48 2.65 -11.18 -18.98
C SER A 48 1.49 -12.19 -19.09
N VAL A 49 1.11 -12.58 -20.31
CA VAL A 49 0.01 -13.54 -20.52
C VAL A 49 0.57 -14.95 -20.80
N PRO A 50 0.46 -15.92 -19.87
CA PRO A 50 1.03 -17.26 -20.08
C PRO A 50 0.06 -18.23 -20.78
N GLY A 51 -1.25 -18.09 -20.55
CA GLY A 51 -2.28 -18.96 -21.14
C GLY A 51 -2.23 -20.44 -20.71
N ASN A 52 -1.52 -20.81 -19.63
CA ASN A 52 -1.31 -22.21 -19.26
C ASN A 52 -2.46 -22.87 -18.45
N CYS A 53 -3.27 -22.10 -17.69
CA CYS A 53 -4.33 -22.68 -16.85
C CYS A 53 -5.65 -23.02 -17.58
N ARG A 54 -5.92 -22.36 -18.72
CA ARG A 54 -7.14 -22.54 -19.54
C ARG A 54 -8.50 -22.28 -18.85
N MET A 55 -8.53 -21.72 -17.65
CA MET A 55 -9.81 -21.42 -16.97
C MET A 55 -10.64 -20.33 -17.67
N CYS A 56 -9.97 -19.42 -18.39
CA CYS A 56 -10.59 -18.30 -19.10
C CYS A 56 -11.14 -18.65 -20.50
N LEU A 57 -11.45 -19.92 -20.78
CA LEU A 57 -11.99 -20.31 -22.08
C LEU A 57 -13.35 -19.64 -22.33
N ILE A 58 -13.51 -19.09 -23.54
CA ILE A 58 -14.70 -18.40 -24.04
C ILE A 58 -14.96 -18.79 -25.50
N GLU A 59 -16.20 -18.70 -25.95
CA GLU A 59 -16.51 -18.77 -27.38
C GLU A 59 -16.44 -17.36 -27.97
N MET A 60 -15.64 -17.21 -29.02
CA MET A 60 -15.46 -15.94 -29.73
C MET A 60 -15.96 -16.09 -31.17
N GLY A 61 -16.58 -15.03 -31.68
CA GLY A 61 -16.98 -14.92 -33.07
C GLY A 61 -16.94 -13.48 -33.56
N THR A 62 -16.99 -13.31 -34.87
CA THR A 62 -17.06 -12.00 -35.52
C THR A 62 -18.14 -12.01 -36.60
N PRO A 63 -18.73 -10.84 -36.96
CA PRO A 63 -19.63 -10.74 -38.10
C PRO A 63 -18.98 -11.30 -39.37
N GLY A 64 -19.68 -12.22 -40.04
CA GLY A 64 -19.21 -12.84 -41.27
C GLY A 64 -19.22 -11.86 -42.43
N ARG A 65 -18.24 -12.01 -43.34
CA ARG A 65 -18.22 -11.34 -44.64
C ARG A 65 -18.05 -12.37 -45.74
N ASP A 66 -18.76 -12.18 -46.84
CA ASP A 66 -18.63 -13.03 -48.01
C ASP A 66 -17.21 -12.91 -48.57
N ARG A 67 -16.58 -14.05 -48.88
CA ARG A 67 -15.17 -14.09 -49.30
C ARG A 67 -14.96 -13.57 -50.73
N ALA A 68 -15.98 -13.59 -51.58
CA ALA A 68 -15.92 -13.13 -52.96
C ALA A 68 -16.31 -11.66 -53.09
N THR A 69 -17.35 -11.22 -52.36
CA THR A 69 -17.90 -9.86 -52.51
C THR A 69 -17.48 -8.90 -51.39
N GLY A 70 -17.04 -9.42 -50.23
CA GLY A 70 -16.72 -8.62 -49.06
C GLY A 70 -17.94 -8.07 -48.31
N GLU A 71 -19.15 -8.37 -48.78
CA GLU A 71 -20.41 -7.90 -48.18
C GLU A 71 -20.71 -8.62 -46.86
N PRO A 72 -21.39 -7.96 -45.89
CA PRO A 72 -21.80 -8.59 -44.64
C PRO A 72 -22.73 -9.78 -44.89
N MET A 73 -22.42 -10.92 -44.27
CA MET A 73 -23.34 -12.06 -44.26
C MET A 73 -24.44 -11.78 -43.25
N LEU A 74 -25.69 -11.93 -43.67
CA LEU A 74 -26.87 -11.70 -42.81
C LEU A 74 -27.63 -13.02 -42.59
N ASN A 75 -28.32 -13.11 -41.46
CA ASN A 75 -29.33 -14.13 -41.19
C ASN A 75 -30.64 -13.74 -41.90
N ASP A 76 -31.61 -14.65 -41.91
CA ASP A 76 -32.92 -14.45 -42.55
C ASP A 76 -33.71 -13.26 -41.95
N ASP A 77 -33.41 -12.87 -40.71
CA ASP A 77 -33.99 -11.73 -40.00
C ASP A 77 -33.25 -10.40 -40.26
N GLY A 78 -32.23 -10.40 -41.12
CA GLY A 78 -31.40 -9.24 -41.44
C GLY A 78 -30.30 -8.93 -40.41
N SER A 79 -30.17 -9.70 -39.33
CA SER A 79 -29.08 -9.54 -38.37
C SER A 79 -27.74 -10.09 -38.90
N PRO A 80 -26.58 -9.56 -38.48
CA PRO A 80 -25.28 -10.08 -38.91
C PRO A 80 -25.10 -11.55 -38.52
N LYS A 81 -24.73 -12.39 -39.49
CA LYS A 81 -24.40 -13.78 -39.26
C LYS A 81 -23.03 -13.89 -38.59
N ILE A 82 -23.00 -14.33 -37.34
CA ILE A 82 -21.77 -14.44 -36.56
C ILE A 82 -21.02 -15.73 -36.89
N MET A 83 -19.76 -15.58 -37.30
CA MET A 83 -18.84 -16.68 -37.56
C MET A 83 -18.10 -17.03 -36.27
N TRP A 84 -18.61 -18.03 -35.56
CA TRP A 84 -18.00 -18.54 -34.33
C TRP A 84 -16.74 -19.35 -34.63
N VAL A 85 -15.70 -19.16 -33.83
CA VAL A 85 -14.49 -19.99 -33.87
C VAL A 85 -14.89 -21.42 -33.45
N PRO A 86 -14.46 -22.48 -34.18
CA PRO A 86 -14.91 -23.86 -33.92
C PRO A 86 -14.57 -24.42 -32.54
N LYS A 87 -13.60 -23.82 -31.84
CA LYS A 87 -13.16 -24.22 -30.50
C LYS A 87 -13.10 -23.00 -29.59
N PRO A 88 -13.42 -23.15 -28.30
CA PRO A 88 -13.20 -22.09 -27.33
C PRO A 88 -11.75 -21.60 -27.33
N VAL A 89 -11.58 -20.29 -27.18
CA VAL A 89 -10.29 -19.60 -27.14
C VAL A 89 -10.01 -19.07 -25.74
N ILE A 90 -8.75 -18.79 -25.41
CA ILE A 90 -8.41 -18.19 -24.12
C ILE A 90 -8.74 -16.69 -24.12
N GLY A 91 -9.55 -16.23 -23.17
CA GLY A 91 -9.89 -14.81 -23.05
C GLY A 91 -8.68 -13.93 -22.75
N CYS A 92 -7.74 -14.41 -21.92
CA CYS A 92 -6.61 -13.59 -21.45
C CYS A 92 -5.61 -13.16 -22.54
N ALA A 93 -5.52 -13.91 -23.64
CA ALA A 93 -4.64 -13.57 -24.78
C ALA A 93 -5.40 -13.07 -26.00
N THR A 94 -6.73 -13.20 -26.02
CA THR A 94 -7.56 -12.74 -27.13
C THR A 94 -7.82 -11.25 -26.96
N LYS A 95 -7.38 -10.43 -27.93
CA LYS A 95 -7.63 -8.98 -27.93
C LYS A 95 -9.02 -8.68 -28.48
N VAL A 96 -9.70 -7.70 -27.89
CA VAL A 96 -11.00 -7.25 -28.39
C VAL A 96 -10.84 -6.55 -29.75
N SER A 97 -11.86 -6.70 -30.60
CA SER A 97 -11.96 -6.02 -31.88
C SER A 97 -13.39 -5.52 -32.09
N PRO A 98 -13.60 -4.41 -32.82
CA PRO A 98 -14.95 -3.87 -33.07
C PRO A 98 -15.90 -4.94 -33.61
N GLY A 99 -17.10 -5.02 -33.02
CA GLY A 99 -18.14 -5.99 -33.40
C GLY A 99 -17.86 -7.42 -32.96
N MET A 100 -16.80 -7.70 -32.20
CA MET A 100 -16.54 -9.05 -31.65
C MET A 100 -17.71 -9.51 -30.81
N HIS A 101 -18.09 -10.77 -30.97
CA HIS A 101 -19.09 -11.44 -30.15
C HIS A 101 -18.40 -12.45 -29.24
N VAL A 102 -18.73 -12.41 -27.96
CA VAL A 102 -18.19 -13.28 -26.92
C VAL A 102 -19.34 -13.95 -26.19
N ARG A 103 -19.27 -15.27 -26.05
CA ARG A 103 -20.15 -16.03 -25.14
C ARG A 103 -19.33 -16.55 -23.98
N THR A 104 -19.77 -16.21 -22.78
CA THR A 104 -19.13 -16.60 -21.52
C THR A 104 -19.92 -17.65 -20.75
N GLU A 105 -21.16 -17.95 -21.16
CA GLU A 105 -22.07 -18.85 -20.44
C GLU A 105 -22.69 -19.98 -21.27
N SER A 106 -22.22 -20.22 -22.50
CA SER A 106 -22.71 -21.32 -23.33
C SER A 106 -22.42 -22.69 -22.69
N GLU A 107 -23.17 -23.71 -23.11
CA GLU A 107 -22.95 -25.10 -22.65
C GLU A 107 -21.51 -25.56 -22.89
N THR A 108 -20.94 -25.22 -24.06
CA THR A 108 -19.53 -25.50 -24.39
C THR A 108 -18.58 -24.86 -23.37
N VAL A 109 -18.77 -23.57 -23.07
CA VAL A 109 -17.89 -22.83 -22.13
C VAL A 109 -18.00 -23.39 -20.72
N LYS A 110 -19.22 -23.67 -20.25
CA LYS A 110 -19.47 -24.30 -18.95
C LYS A 110 -18.79 -25.66 -18.85
N ALA A 111 -18.95 -26.52 -19.86
CA ALA A 111 -18.30 -27.83 -19.92
C ALA A 111 -16.76 -27.72 -19.93
N CYS A 112 -16.19 -26.73 -20.62
CA CYS A 112 -14.74 -26.48 -20.58
C CYS A 112 -14.25 -26.06 -19.19
N ARG A 113 -14.95 -25.14 -18.52
CA ARG A 113 -14.59 -24.69 -17.16
C ARG A 113 -14.67 -25.82 -16.15
N GLU A 114 -15.73 -26.62 -16.20
CA GLU A 114 -15.87 -27.82 -15.37
C GLU A 114 -14.72 -28.81 -15.60
N GLY A 115 -14.34 -29.05 -16.86
CA GLY A 115 -13.24 -29.95 -17.20
C GLY A 115 -11.89 -29.44 -16.71
N VAL A 116 -11.61 -28.14 -16.88
CA VAL A 116 -10.39 -27.50 -16.36
C VAL A 116 -10.36 -27.60 -14.83
N MET A 117 -11.47 -27.29 -14.16
CA MET A 117 -11.58 -27.39 -12.71
C MET A 117 -11.32 -28.81 -12.22
N GLU A 118 -11.89 -29.80 -12.90
CA GLU A 118 -11.63 -31.21 -12.59
C GLU A 118 -10.14 -31.54 -12.71
N PHE A 119 -9.45 -31.15 -13.79
CA PHE A 119 -8.01 -31.40 -13.94
C PHE A 119 -7.17 -30.71 -12.88
N LEU A 120 -7.53 -29.50 -12.47
CA LEU A 120 -6.84 -28.79 -11.38
C LEU A 120 -7.00 -29.51 -10.04
N LEU A 121 -8.18 -30.08 -9.77
CA LEU A 121 -8.50 -30.76 -8.52
C LEU A 121 -8.05 -32.23 -8.48
N VAL A 122 -7.74 -32.85 -9.63
CA VAL A 122 -7.30 -34.26 -9.73
C VAL A 122 -6.15 -34.55 -8.77
N ASN A 123 -5.07 -33.75 -8.80
CA ASN A 123 -3.91 -33.93 -7.92
C ASN A 123 -3.83 -32.94 -6.75
N HIS A 124 -4.75 -31.97 -6.66
CA HIS A 124 -4.79 -31.03 -5.54
C HIS A 124 -5.16 -31.77 -4.23
N PRO A 125 -4.47 -31.50 -3.11
CA PRO A 125 -4.69 -32.20 -1.85
C PRO A 125 -5.99 -31.75 -1.17
N LEU A 126 -6.53 -32.61 -0.30
CA LEU A 126 -7.69 -32.29 0.55
C LEU A 126 -7.26 -31.51 1.81
N ASP A 127 -6.46 -30.47 1.61
CA ASP A 127 -5.82 -29.69 2.67
C ASP A 127 -6.66 -28.49 3.13
N CYS A 128 -7.83 -28.21 2.52
CA CYS A 128 -8.59 -26.98 2.76
C CYS A 128 -8.77 -26.62 4.25
N PRO A 129 -9.08 -27.53 5.19
CA PRO A 129 -9.23 -27.18 6.61
C PRO A 129 -7.93 -26.64 7.26
N ILE A 130 -6.78 -27.13 6.80
CA ILE A 130 -5.46 -26.75 7.33
C ILE A 130 -4.73 -25.73 6.44
N CYS A 131 -5.26 -25.44 5.26
CA CYS A 131 -4.71 -24.47 4.33
C CYS A 131 -4.91 -23.05 4.86
N ASP A 132 -3.86 -22.23 4.80
CA ASP A 132 -3.92 -20.86 5.30
C ASP A 132 -4.73 -19.93 4.40
N GLN A 133 -4.67 -20.17 3.08
CA GLN A 133 -5.44 -19.46 2.05
C GLN A 133 -6.95 -19.78 2.10
N ALA A 134 -7.39 -20.74 2.92
CA ALA A 134 -8.81 -21.07 3.02
C ALA A 134 -9.60 -19.81 3.38
N GLY A 135 -10.69 -19.55 2.63
CA GLY A 135 -11.48 -18.33 2.78
C GLY A 135 -11.14 -17.19 1.83
N GLU A 136 -9.94 -17.22 1.23
CA GLU A 136 -9.49 -16.27 0.19
C GLU A 136 -8.81 -17.02 -0.97
N CYS A 137 -9.19 -18.28 -1.17
CA CYS A 137 -8.63 -19.16 -2.19
C CYS A 137 -9.50 -19.13 -3.44
N ARG A 138 -8.98 -18.54 -4.52
CA ARG A 138 -9.68 -18.52 -5.82
C ARG A 138 -9.95 -19.92 -6.38
N LEU A 139 -9.14 -20.92 -6.02
CA LEU A 139 -9.44 -22.31 -6.40
C LEU A 139 -10.69 -22.85 -5.70
N GLN A 140 -10.90 -22.50 -4.43
CA GLN A 140 -12.08 -22.91 -3.68
C GLN A 140 -13.35 -22.22 -4.20
N GLU A 141 -13.28 -20.91 -4.44
CA GLU A 141 -14.38 -20.11 -5.01
C GLU A 141 -14.80 -20.67 -6.37
N PHE A 142 -13.88 -20.72 -7.33
CA PHE A 142 -14.22 -21.17 -8.68
C PHE A 142 -14.57 -22.67 -8.74
N ALA A 143 -14.09 -23.51 -7.82
CA ALA A 143 -14.56 -24.90 -7.72
C ALA A 143 -16.04 -24.98 -7.33
N THR A 144 -16.51 -24.02 -6.54
CA THR A 144 -17.91 -23.89 -6.13
C THR A 144 -18.76 -23.32 -7.27
N ASP A 145 -18.27 -22.27 -7.93
CA ASP A 145 -19.04 -21.52 -8.94
C ASP A 145 -19.04 -22.19 -10.33
N TYR A 146 -17.94 -22.84 -10.70
CA TYR A 146 -17.71 -23.37 -12.05
C TYR A 146 -17.33 -24.86 -12.07
N GLY A 147 -17.26 -25.52 -10.90
CA GLY A 147 -16.98 -26.95 -10.79
C GLY A 147 -18.25 -27.81 -10.84
N ARG A 148 -18.06 -29.13 -11.02
CA ARG A 148 -19.17 -30.11 -11.09
C ARG A 148 -19.82 -30.44 -9.75
N GLY A 149 -19.21 -30.05 -8.63
CA GLY A 149 -19.65 -30.39 -7.28
C GLY A 149 -19.30 -31.81 -6.79
N TYR A 150 -18.77 -32.69 -7.65
CA TYR A 150 -18.29 -34.02 -7.26
C TYR A 150 -17.00 -34.40 -8.03
N SER A 151 -16.18 -35.26 -7.42
CA SER A 151 -14.98 -35.83 -8.05
C SER A 151 -15.28 -37.19 -8.67
N ARG A 152 -14.71 -37.47 -9.85
CA ARG A 152 -14.68 -38.81 -10.46
C ARG A 152 -13.33 -39.51 -10.23
N PHE A 153 -12.34 -38.79 -9.71
CA PHE A 153 -10.99 -39.30 -9.50
C PHE A 153 -10.92 -40.11 -8.19
N VAL A 154 -10.63 -41.41 -8.31
CA VAL A 154 -10.55 -42.37 -7.19
C VAL A 154 -9.14 -42.97 -7.02
N GLU A 155 -8.19 -42.52 -7.84
CA GLU A 155 -6.81 -42.99 -7.82
C GLU A 155 -5.97 -42.25 -6.77
N GLN A 156 -4.74 -42.72 -6.57
CA GLN A 156 -3.79 -42.05 -5.70
C GLN A 156 -3.32 -40.72 -6.31
N LYS A 157 -3.47 -39.63 -5.55
CA LYS A 157 -2.96 -38.30 -5.93
C LYS A 157 -1.43 -38.26 -5.89
N ASN A 158 -0.86 -37.44 -6.75
CA ASN A 158 0.58 -37.15 -6.73
C ASN A 158 0.97 -36.47 -5.40
N VAL A 159 2.02 -36.98 -4.78
CA VAL A 159 2.63 -36.41 -3.57
C VAL A 159 3.81 -35.54 -3.99
N LYS A 160 3.87 -34.31 -3.47
CA LYS A 160 4.89 -33.30 -3.78
C LYS A 160 5.49 -32.74 -2.48
N PRO A 161 6.65 -32.06 -2.53
CA PRO A 161 7.25 -31.48 -1.33
C PRO A 161 6.29 -30.53 -0.60
N LYS A 162 6.20 -30.69 0.73
CA LYS A 162 5.40 -29.87 1.63
C LYS A 162 6.32 -29.15 2.61
N ARG A 163 5.91 -27.96 3.05
CA ARG A 163 6.66 -27.15 4.04
C ARG A 163 8.11 -26.87 3.62
N THR A 164 8.33 -26.67 2.33
CA THR A 164 9.65 -26.31 1.80
C THR A 164 9.86 -24.82 2.04
N ARG A 165 10.93 -24.45 2.74
CA ARG A 165 11.28 -23.04 2.92
C ARG A 165 11.97 -22.55 1.64
N LEU A 166 11.35 -21.61 0.93
CA LEU A 166 11.95 -21.02 -0.27
C LEU A 166 12.86 -19.84 0.06
N GLY A 167 12.65 -19.20 1.21
CA GLY A 167 13.47 -18.10 1.70
C GLY A 167 13.09 -17.71 3.13
N PRO A 168 13.52 -16.53 3.61
CA PRO A 168 13.26 -16.11 4.99
C PRO A 168 11.77 -15.93 5.27
N ARG A 169 10.99 -15.50 4.27
CA ARG A 169 9.60 -15.04 4.43
C ARG A 169 8.52 -15.94 3.78
N VAL A 170 8.90 -16.90 2.94
CA VAL A 170 7.94 -17.69 2.14
C VAL A 170 8.13 -19.20 2.34
N MET A 171 7.02 -19.88 2.68
CA MET A 171 6.90 -21.34 2.71
C MET A 171 6.12 -21.85 1.52
N LEU A 172 6.56 -22.97 0.94
CA LEU A 172 5.93 -23.69 -0.16
C LEU A 172 5.34 -25.02 0.30
N ASP A 173 4.05 -25.22 0.04
CA ASP A 173 3.39 -26.52 -0.04
C ASP A 173 3.05 -26.83 -1.51
N ASP A 174 3.98 -27.48 -2.22
CA ASP A 174 3.89 -27.63 -3.68
C ASP A 174 2.74 -28.53 -4.14
N GLU A 175 2.23 -29.40 -3.26
CA GLU A 175 1.01 -30.17 -3.55
C GLU A 175 -0.19 -29.28 -3.86
N ARG A 176 -0.24 -28.09 -3.27
CA ARG A 176 -1.33 -27.12 -3.51
C ARG A 176 -1.10 -26.31 -4.78
N CYS A 177 0.11 -26.31 -5.33
CA CYS A 177 0.47 -25.52 -6.50
C CYS A 177 -0.23 -26.04 -7.76
N ILE A 178 -0.93 -25.15 -8.46
CA ILE A 178 -1.62 -25.45 -9.73
C ILE A 178 -0.79 -25.10 -10.98
N LEU A 179 0.51 -24.87 -10.80
CA LEU A 179 1.47 -24.60 -11.89
C LEU A 179 1.08 -23.40 -12.78
N CYS A 180 0.43 -22.39 -12.20
CA CYS A 180 -0.05 -21.22 -12.95
C CYS A 180 1.07 -20.24 -13.37
N SER A 181 2.30 -20.43 -12.87
CA SER A 181 3.50 -19.61 -13.13
C SER A 181 3.45 -18.13 -12.72
N ARG A 182 2.42 -17.67 -11.98
CA ARG A 182 2.34 -16.26 -11.54
C ARG A 182 3.57 -15.83 -10.72
N CYS A 183 3.98 -16.64 -9.75
CA CYS A 183 5.14 -16.34 -8.90
C CYS A 183 6.45 -16.28 -9.68
N ILE A 184 6.68 -17.19 -10.64
CA ILE A 184 7.87 -17.20 -11.50
C ILE A 184 7.93 -15.92 -12.32
N ARG A 185 6.83 -15.58 -13.00
CA ARG A 185 6.74 -14.38 -13.85
C ARG A 185 6.86 -13.10 -13.04
N PHE A 186 6.30 -13.05 -11.84
CA PHE A 186 6.50 -11.93 -10.92
C PHE A 186 7.99 -11.75 -10.56
N CYS A 187 8.66 -12.84 -10.20
CA CYS A 187 10.09 -12.80 -9.86
C CYS A 187 10.94 -12.31 -11.04
N GLU A 188 10.61 -12.71 -12.28
CA GLU A 188 11.33 -12.30 -13.49
C GLU A 188 10.99 -10.87 -13.94
N GLU A 189 9.71 -10.51 -13.98
CA GLU A 189 9.22 -9.29 -14.64
C GLU A 189 9.17 -8.08 -13.69
N ILE A 190 8.88 -8.30 -12.40
CA ILE A 190 8.61 -7.21 -11.44
C ILE A 190 9.70 -7.14 -10.37
N ALA A 191 10.04 -8.27 -9.74
CA ALA A 191 11.11 -8.28 -8.73
C ALA A 191 12.50 -8.19 -9.37
N GLU A 192 12.62 -8.49 -10.68
CA GLU A 192 13.87 -8.54 -11.45
C GLU A 192 14.93 -9.48 -10.81
N ASP A 193 14.45 -10.53 -10.13
CA ASP A 193 15.25 -11.57 -9.50
C ASP A 193 14.63 -12.94 -9.83
N PRO A 194 14.96 -13.54 -10.99
CA PRO A 194 14.36 -14.78 -11.51
C PRO A 194 14.87 -16.01 -10.73
N VAL A 195 14.50 -16.10 -9.45
CA VAL A 195 14.93 -17.16 -8.52
C VAL A 195 14.02 -18.38 -8.54
N LEU A 196 12.75 -18.24 -8.94
CA LEU A 196 11.78 -19.33 -8.98
C LEU A 196 11.71 -19.99 -10.36
N GLY A 197 11.51 -21.31 -10.38
CA GLY A 197 11.34 -22.07 -11.61
C GLY A 197 10.59 -23.38 -11.41
N PHE A 198 10.09 -23.95 -12.51
CA PHE A 198 9.60 -25.33 -12.52
C PHE A 198 10.70 -26.29 -12.93
N ILE A 199 10.84 -27.37 -12.17
CA ILE A 199 11.63 -28.55 -12.54
C ILE A 199 10.70 -29.70 -12.92
N ASP A 200 11.27 -30.76 -13.50
CA ASP A 200 10.54 -31.93 -14.00
C ASP A 200 9.50 -31.60 -15.08
N ARG A 201 8.68 -32.58 -15.48
CA ARG A 201 7.71 -32.44 -16.57
C ARG A 201 6.39 -33.15 -16.26
N GLY A 202 5.31 -32.64 -16.85
CA GLY A 202 3.97 -33.22 -16.73
C GLY A 202 3.42 -33.09 -15.31
N SER A 203 2.71 -34.11 -14.82
CA SER A 203 2.08 -34.09 -13.50
C SER A 203 3.07 -34.11 -12.32
N PHE A 204 4.36 -34.32 -12.60
CA PHE A 204 5.45 -34.30 -11.61
C PHE A 204 6.18 -32.96 -11.55
N SER A 205 5.79 -31.96 -12.36
CA SER A 205 6.42 -30.65 -12.30
C SER A 205 6.28 -30.01 -10.92
N THR A 206 7.39 -29.51 -10.38
CA THR A 206 7.48 -28.94 -9.03
C THR A 206 8.09 -27.54 -9.07
N LEU A 207 7.53 -26.63 -8.27
CA LEU A 207 8.10 -25.30 -8.07
C LEU A 207 9.29 -25.40 -7.12
N THR A 208 10.40 -24.74 -7.47
CA THR A 208 11.60 -24.68 -6.62
C THR A 208 12.36 -23.37 -6.84
N THR A 209 13.37 -23.11 -6.01
CA THR A 209 14.35 -22.06 -6.25
C THR A 209 15.51 -22.57 -7.12
N PHE A 210 16.18 -21.66 -7.81
CA PHE A 210 17.43 -21.95 -8.50
C PHE A 210 18.47 -22.48 -7.49
N PRO A 211 19.28 -23.51 -7.84
CA PRO A 211 20.26 -24.09 -6.92
C PRO A 211 21.17 -23.05 -6.28
N GLY A 212 21.23 -23.05 -4.94
CA GLY A 212 22.04 -22.11 -4.16
C GLY A 212 21.42 -20.73 -3.94
N LYS A 213 20.22 -20.46 -4.46
CA LYS A 213 19.49 -19.21 -4.21
C LYS A 213 18.26 -19.42 -3.32
N GLN A 214 17.87 -18.35 -2.65
CA GLN A 214 16.64 -18.25 -1.86
C GLN A 214 15.76 -17.11 -2.38
N LEU A 215 14.46 -17.23 -2.20
CA LEU A 215 13.51 -16.16 -2.46
C LEU A 215 13.58 -15.13 -1.31
N GLU A 216 14.56 -14.23 -1.40
CA GLU A 216 14.92 -13.28 -0.33
C GLU A 216 14.89 -11.81 -0.73
N ASN A 217 14.62 -11.49 -2.00
CA ASN A 217 14.41 -10.11 -2.45
C ASN A 217 13.29 -9.40 -1.68
N ASN A 218 13.32 -8.06 -1.63
CA ASN A 218 12.39 -7.24 -0.87
C ASN A 218 10.96 -7.21 -1.44
N TYR A 219 10.60 -8.13 -2.32
CA TYR A 219 9.26 -8.23 -2.92
C TYR A 219 8.70 -9.66 -2.85
N SER A 220 9.36 -10.56 -2.11
CA SER A 220 9.04 -11.99 -2.07
C SER A 220 7.61 -12.29 -1.63
N LEU A 221 7.03 -11.52 -0.71
CA LEU A 221 5.68 -11.78 -0.19
C LEU A 221 4.58 -11.40 -1.19
N ASN A 222 4.88 -10.59 -2.22
CA ASN A 222 3.93 -10.40 -3.33
C ASN A 222 3.68 -11.72 -4.07
N THR A 223 4.61 -12.69 -4.04
CA THR A 223 4.36 -14.04 -4.57
C THR A 223 3.29 -14.80 -3.79
N VAL A 224 3.11 -14.49 -2.49
CA VAL A 224 2.03 -15.02 -1.65
C VAL A 224 0.72 -14.37 -2.05
N ASP A 225 0.68 -13.03 -2.18
CA ASP A 225 -0.54 -12.29 -2.52
C ASP A 225 -1.12 -12.70 -3.88
N ILE A 226 -0.28 -12.89 -4.90
CA ILE A 226 -0.75 -13.26 -6.25
C ILE A 226 -1.02 -14.75 -6.42
N CYS A 227 -0.58 -15.59 -5.47
CA CYS A 227 -0.77 -17.03 -5.57
C CYS A 227 -2.25 -17.35 -5.39
N PRO A 228 -2.94 -17.89 -6.42
CA PRO A 228 -4.40 -18.08 -6.36
C PRO A 228 -4.83 -19.25 -5.45
N VAL A 229 -3.87 -19.89 -4.79
CA VAL A 229 -4.00 -21.11 -3.98
C VAL A 229 -3.05 -21.01 -2.78
N GLY A 230 -3.26 -21.78 -1.73
CA GLY A 230 -2.37 -21.76 -0.55
C GLY A 230 -1.06 -22.53 -0.71
N ALA A 231 -0.43 -22.46 -1.88
CA ALA A 231 0.86 -23.10 -2.16
C ALA A 231 2.02 -22.26 -1.60
N LEU A 232 2.01 -20.95 -1.83
CA LEU A 232 2.95 -20.01 -1.24
C LEU A 232 2.26 -19.30 -0.09
N THR A 233 2.86 -19.31 1.09
CA THR A 233 2.31 -18.68 2.30
C THR A 233 3.40 -17.94 3.06
N SER A 234 3.05 -16.83 3.71
CA SER A 234 3.96 -16.09 4.59
C SER A 234 4.39 -16.96 5.77
N THR A 235 5.68 -16.99 6.07
CA THR A 235 6.20 -17.65 7.29
C THR A 235 5.69 -17.00 8.56
N ASP A 236 5.40 -15.70 8.53
CA ASP A 236 4.91 -14.98 9.70
C ASP A 236 3.42 -15.21 9.92
N PHE A 237 2.58 -15.05 8.90
CA PHE A 237 1.12 -15.10 9.08
C PHE A 237 0.55 -16.53 9.21
N ARG A 238 1.21 -17.50 8.55
CA ARG A 238 0.70 -18.87 8.41
C ARG A 238 0.30 -19.48 9.74
N PHE A 239 -0.95 -19.96 9.81
CA PHE A 239 -1.57 -20.62 10.95
C PHE A 239 -1.82 -19.73 12.18
N LYS A 240 -1.57 -18.41 12.11
CA LYS A 240 -1.90 -17.48 13.21
C LYS A 240 -3.38 -17.11 13.24
N MET A 241 -4.01 -16.92 12.09
CA MET A 241 -5.41 -16.48 12.00
C MET A 241 -6.06 -16.96 10.70
N ARG A 242 -7.40 -17.01 10.67
CA ARG A 242 -8.15 -17.20 9.41
C ARG A 242 -8.68 -15.85 8.93
N VAL A 243 -8.66 -15.67 7.61
CA VAL A 243 -8.90 -14.37 6.99
C VAL A 243 -10.33 -13.84 7.17
N TRP A 244 -11.33 -14.72 7.24
CA TRP A 244 -12.72 -14.31 7.54
C TRP A 244 -12.92 -13.78 8.96
N PHE A 245 -11.92 -13.88 9.84
CA PHE A 245 -11.95 -13.25 11.15
C PHE A 245 -11.23 -11.91 11.20
N LEU A 246 -10.47 -11.55 10.16
CA LEU A 246 -9.74 -10.30 10.12
C LEU A 246 -10.68 -9.16 9.72
N LYS A 247 -10.59 -8.07 10.46
CA LYS A 247 -11.07 -6.77 10.00
C LYS A 247 -10.00 -6.18 9.08
N GLU A 248 -10.39 -5.86 7.87
CA GLU A 248 -9.52 -5.20 6.89
C GLU A 248 -9.68 -3.69 6.97
N THR A 249 -8.58 -2.97 7.19
CA THR A 249 -8.58 -1.51 7.29
C THR A 249 -7.60 -0.91 6.27
N PRO A 250 -8.03 0.02 5.40
CA PRO A 250 -7.13 0.72 4.49
C PRO A 250 -6.08 1.54 5.24
N SER A 251 -4.82 1.36 4.88
CA SER A 251 -3.69 2.13 5.41
C SER A 251 -2.69 2.47 4.31
N ILE A 252 -1.58 3.10 4.69
CA ILE A 252 -0.47 3.50 3.82
C ILE A 252 0.84 2.96 4.42
N ASP A 253 1.71 2.46 3.55
CA ASP A 253 3.09 2.11 3.90
C ASP A 253 3.90 3.39 4.19
N THR A 254 4.48 3.47 5.38
CA THR A 254 5.23 4.63 5.86
C THR A 254 6.75 4.47 5.76
N GLU A 255 7.24 3.43 5.08
CA GLU A 255 8.68 3.17 4.95
C GLU A 255 9.41 4.23 4.11
N SER A 256 8.73 4.80 3.11
CA SER A 256 9.32 5.77 2.18
C SER A 256 8.28 6.74 1.64
N SER A 257 8.74 7.76 0.91
CA SER A 257 7.91 8.78 0.28
C SER A 257 7.00 8.25 -0.84
N VAL A 258 7.13 6.98 -1.27
CA VAL A 258 6.21 6.36 -2.23
C VAL A 258 4.78 6.28 -1.68
N GLY A 259 4.63 5.91 -0.40
CA GLY A 259 3.32 5.76 0.23
C GLY A 259 2.45 4.67 -0.38
N CYS A 260 2.97 3.43 -0.49
CA CYS A 260 2.21 2.30 -1.05
C CYS A 260 0.86 2.14 -0.34
N ASN A 261 -0.20 1.88 -1.11
CA ASN A 261 -1.53 1.67 -0.54
C ASN A 261 -1.58 0.26 0.03
N THR A 262 -2.04 0.11 1.28
CA THR A 262 -2.07 -1.18 1.98
C THR A 262 -3.42 -1.47 2.62
N VAL A 263 -3.62 -2.73 2.99
CA VAL A 263 -4.69 -3.22 3.85
C VAL A 263 -4.06 -3.84 5.09
N VAL A 264 -4.54 -3.43 6.26
CA VAL A 264 -4.12 -3.97 7.55
C VAL A 264 -5.18 -4.95 8.02
N GLY A 265 -4.80 -6.22 8.18
CA GLY A 265 -5.66 -7.26 8.74
C GLY A 265 -5.47 -7.36 10.24
N SER A 266 -6.48 -6.96 11.02
CA SER A 266 -6.45 -6.96 12.49
C SER A 266 -7.62 -7.73 13.11
N ARG A 267 -7.45 -8.19 14.35
CA ARG A 267 -8.51 -8.77 15.17
C ARG A 267 -8.22 -8.53 16.64
N GLU A 268 -9.25 -8.14 17.39
CA GLU A 268 -9.19 -7.99 18.86
C GLU A 268 -8.03 -7.07 19.32
N GLY A 269 -7.73 -6.04 18.54
CA GLY A 269 -6.66 -5.08 18.83
C GLY A 269 -5.26 -5.49 18.38
N THR A 270 -5.09 -6.70 17.82
CA THR A 270 -3.80 -7.18 17.30
C THR A 270 -3.78 -7.14 15.77
N ILE A 271 -2.67 -6.69 15.18
CA ILE A 271 -2.43 -6.73 13.74
C ILE A 271 -1.74 -8.06 13.40
N TYR A 272 -2.25 -8.77 12.40
CA TYR A 272 -1.73 -10.07 12.00
C TYR A 272 -0.94 -10.02 10.69
N ARG A 273 -1.34 -9.16 9.75
CA ARG A 273 -0.67 -9.00 8.45
C ARG A 273 -0.95 -7.65 7.82
N ILE A 274 -0.05 -7.23 6.93
CA ILE A 274 -0.26 -6.15 5.97
C ILE A 274 -0.15 -6.73 4.55
N THR A 275 -1.12 -6.40 3.70
CA THR A 275 -1.16 -6.77 2.28
C THR A 275 -1.28 -5.52 1.40
N PRO A 276 -0.86 -5.56 0.12
CA PRO A 276 -0.99 -4.43 -0.76
C PRO A 276 -2.45 -4.19 -1.12
N ARG A 277 -2.83 -2.92 -1.24
CA ARG A 277 -4.12 -2.49 -1.80
C ARG A 277 -3.88 -1.90 -3.18
N ARG A 278 -4.69 -2.29 -4.16
CA ARG A 278 -4.48 -1.85 -5.54
C ARG A 278 -4.63 -0.32 -5.69
N ASN A 279 -3.61 0.34 -6.21
CA ASN A 279 -3.64 1.73 -6.67
C ASN A 279 -2.70 1.89 -7.86
N ASP A 280 -3.28 1.88 -9.06
CA ASP A 280 -2.56 1.92 -10.34
C ASP A 280 -1.82 3.25 -10.62
N ASN A 281 -1.95 4.24 -9.73
CA ASN A 281 -1.17 5.48 -9.81
C ASN A 281 0.04 5.50 -8.85
N VAL A 282 0.18 4.49 -7.98
CA VAL A 282 1.19 4.49 -6.91
C VAL A 282 1.96 3.18 -6.88
N ASN A 283 1.31 2.08 -6.48
CA ASN A 283 1.97 0.80 -6.23
C ASN A 283 1.44 -0.36 -7.08
N ASP A 284 0.55 -0.08 -8.04
CA ASP A 284 -0.23 -1.10 -8.74
C ASP A 284 -0.88 -2.04 -7.74
N THR A 285 -0.36 -3.25 -7.55
CA THR A 285 -0.81 -4.20 -6.53
C THR A 285 0.35 -4.77 -5.71
N TRP A 286 1.50 -4.11 -5.75
CA TRP A 286 2.74 -4.54 -5.14
C TRP A 286 3.02 -3.74 -3.86
N MET A 287 3.86 -4.27 -2.99
CA MET A 287 4.48 -3.52 -1.91
C MET A 287 5.80 -4.18 -1.50
N PRO A 288 6.76 -3.42 -0.95
CA PRO A 288 7.98 -4.00 -0.39
C PRO A 288 7.68 -4.91 0.81
N ASP A 289 8.53 -5.91 1.03
CA ASP A 289 8.42 -6.83 2.16
C ASP A 289 8.72 -6.10 3.47
N SER A 290 9.69 -5.19 3.47
CA SER A 290 10.04 -4.33 4.61
C SER A 290 8.86 -3.50 5.11
N GLY A 291 8.05 -2.94 4.20
CA GLY A 291 6.79 -2.25 4.54
C GLY A 291 5.76 -3.13 5.26
N ARG A 292 5.81 -4.47 5.08
CA ARG A 292 4.89 -5.41 5.74
C ARG A 292 5.22 -5.66 7.21
N GLU A 293 6.44 -5.34 7.63
CA GLU A 293 6.91 -5.51 9.01
C GLU A 293 6.71 -4.24 9.85
N LEU A 294 6.26 -3.13 9.25
CA LEU A 294 6.10 -1.86 9.97
C LEU A 294 5.13 -1.93 11.15
N TYR A 295 4.15 -2.84 11.14
CA TYR A 295 3.20 -2.97 12.24
C TYR A 295 3.83 -3.54 13.52
N LYS A 296 5.02 -4.16 13.46
CA LYS A 296 5.67 -4.76 14.63
C LYS A 296 5.97 -3.73 15.72
N ILE A 297 6.09 -2.44 15.36
CA ILE A 297 6.25 -1.33 16.30
C ILE A 297 5.05 -1.16 17.25
N VAL A 298 3.84 -1.58 16.84
CA VAL A 298 2.62 -1.44 17.65
C VAL A 298 2.73 -2.27 18.94
N ASP A 299 3.33 -3.46 18.85
CA ASP A 299 3.52 -4.40 19.96
C ASP A 299 4.99 -4.43 20.45
N SER A 300 5.76 -3.37 20.18
CA SER A 300 7.17 -3.28 20.59
C SER A 300 7.33 -3.12 22.11
N ASP A 301 8.33 -3.77 22.70
CA ASP A 301 8.70 -3.57 24.10
C ASP A 301 9.25 -2.15 24.36
N GLU A 302 9.74 -1.47 23.31
CA GLU A 302 10.24 -0.10 23.36
C GLU A 302 9.12 0.96 23.26
N ARG A 303 7.85 0.53 23.18
CA ARG A 303 6.70 1.44 22.98
C ARG A 303 6.55 2.42 24.16
N LEU A 304 6.58 3.71 23.85
CA LEU A 304 6.24 4.75 24.82
C LEU A 304 4.73 4.74 25.05
N ASN A 305 4.32 4.27 26.23
CA ASN A 305 2.91 4.01 26.57
C ASN A 305 2.38 4.83 27.76
N ARG A 306 3.22 5.69 28.35
CA ARG A 306 2.87 6.52 29.50
C ARG A 306 3.41 7.92 29.35
N TYR A 307 2.70 8.88 29.92
CA TYR A 307 3.17 10.24 30.08
C TYR A 307 4.14 10.32 31.26
N ALA A 308 5.19 11.14 31.15
CA ALA A 308 6.11 11.37 32.25
C ALA A 308 6.55 12.83 32.34
N ILE A 309 6.80 13.29 33.57
CA ILE A 309 7.43 14.59 33.86
C ILE A 309 8.66 14.31 34.72
N ASN A 310 9.84 14.72 34.25
CA ASN A 310 11.14 14.44 34.88
C ASN A 310 11.31 12.95 35.25
N GLY A 311 10.95 12.06 34.32
CA GLY A 311 11.03 10.60 34.49
C GLY A 311 9.98 9.98 35.42
N ARG A 312 9.05 10.77 35.98
CA ARG A 312 7.97 10.27 36.85
C ARG A 312 6.66 10.16 36.07
N PRO A 313 5.89 9.06 36.19
CA PRO A 313 4.59 8.95 35.55
C PRO A 313 3.66 10.12 35.89
N ALA A 314 3.00 10.66 34.87
CA ALA A 314 2.06 11.77 34.99
C ALA A 314 0.74 11.45 34.27
N LYS A 315 -0.31 12.23 34.53
CA LYS A 315 -1.52 12.18 33.69
C LYS A 315 -1.30 12.93 32.38
N ALA A 316 -2.12 12.60 31.37
CA ALA A 316 -2.04 13.23 30.06
C ALA A 316 -2.20 14.76 30.15
N GLU A 317 -3.18 15.24 30.92
CA GLU A 317 -3.44 16.66 31.11
C GLU A 317 -2.26 17.37 31.78
N GLU A 318 -1.72 16.79 32.86
CA GLU A 318 -0.59 17.35 33.61
C GLU A 318 0.67 17.47 32.73
N ALA A 319 0.97 16.44 31.93
CA ALA A 319 2.12 16.46 31.04
C ALA A 319 1.96 17.47 29.89
N ILE A 320 0.75 17.62 29.34
CA ILE A 320 0.47 18.59 28.28
C ILE A 320 0.53 20.03 28.83
N GLU A 321 0.02 20.26 30.04
CA GLU A 321 0.10 21.57 30.71
C GLU A 321 1.56 21.95 31.01
N GLU A 322 2.35 21.05 31.61
CA GLU A 322 3.78 21.27 31.85
C GLU A 322 4.52 21.52 30.53
N ALA A 323 4.17 20.78 29.47
CA ALA A 323 4.74 21.00 28.16
C ALA A 323 4.46 22.42 27.63
N ALA A 324 3.22 22.90 27.78
CA ALA A 324 2.85 24.25 27.38
C ALA A 324 3.63 25.31 28.19
N GLU A 325 3.78 25.13 29.51
CA GLU A 325 4.53 26.06 30.36
C GLU A 325 5.99 26.20 29.92
N LEU A 326 6.67 25.08 29.63
CA LEU A 326 8.06 25.10 29.14
C LEU A 326 8.19 25.75 27.76
N LEU A 327 7.14 25.66 26.93
CA LEU A 327 7.11 26.25 25.60
C LEU A 327 6.83 27.74 25.59
N ARG A 328 6.22 28.35 26.63
CA ARG A 328 5.98 29.81 26.68
C ARG A 328 7.25 30.68 26.82
N THR A 329 8.43 30.08 26.76
CA THR A 329 9.71 30.78 26.81
C THR A 329 10.09 31.37 25.45
N ASP A 330 11.04 32.31 25.41
CA ASP A 330 11.48 33.01 24.19
C ASP A 330 12.59 32.27 23.42
N LYS A 331 12.99 31.08 23.88
CA LYS A 331 14.15 30.33 23.37
C LYS A 331 13.80 28.89 23.02
N VAL A 332 12.77 28.73 22.21
CA VAL A 332 12.24 27.43 21.79
C VAL A 332 12.73 27.06 20.39
N ALA A 333 12.95 25.77 20.15
CA ALA A 333 13.03 25.19 18.82
C ALA A 333 12.11 23.97 18.70
N ILE A 334 11.64 23.70 17.49
CA ILE A 334 10.81 22.54 17.15
C ILE A 334 11.59 21.61 16.23
N VAL A 335 11.62 20.32 16.55
CA VAL A 335 12.08 19.25 15.65
C VAL A 335 10.90 18.35 15.35
N ALA A 336 10.46 18.35 14.10
CA ALA A 336 9.34 17.56 13.61
C ALA A 336 9.81 16.33 12.81
N SER A 337 8.89 15.40 12.60
CA SER A 337 9.11 14.19 11.81
C SER A 337 8.34 14.22 10.50
N GLY A 338 8.98 13.73 9.43
CA GLY A 338 8.33 13.44 8.16
C GLY A 338 7.36 12.25 8.21
N ARG A 339 7.20 11.60 9.37
CA ARG A 339 6.26 10.50 9.62
C ARG A 339 4.92 10.93 10.24
N LEU A 340 4.80 12.20 10.62
CA LEU A 340 3.55 12.76 11.12
C LEU A 340 2.51 12.86 10.00
N SER A 341 1.23 12.75 10.35
CA SER A 341 0.16 12.99 9.39
C SER A 341 0.13 14.47 8.97
N LEU A 342 -0.48 14.76 7.82
CA LEU A 342 -0.64 16.14 7.34
C LEU A 342 -1.34 17.02 8.38
N GLU A 343 -2.34 16.47 9.07
CA GLU A 343 -3.08 17.16 10.13
C GLU A 343 -2.19 17.46 11.35
N GLU A 344 -1.33 16.52 11.75
CA GLU A 344 -0.39 16.71 12.87
C GLU A 344 0.69 17.75 12.50
N GLN A 345 1.20 17.72 11.27
CA GLN A 345 2.14 18.73 10.74
C GLN A 345 1.51 20.12 10.69
N TYR A 346 0.25 20.23 10.30
CA TYR A 346 -0.48 21.50 10.32
C TYR A 346 -0.69 22.01 11.74
N LEU A 347 -1.09 21.16 12.69
CA LEU A 347 -1.24 21.56 14.09
C LEU A 347 0.11 22.00 14.71
N LEU A 348 1.22 21.36 14.33
CA LEU A 348 2.56 21.83 14.69
C LEU A 348 2.88 23.21 14.10
N THR A 349 2.46 23.47 12.86
CA THR A 349 2.61 24.79 12.26
C THR A 349 1.81 25.84 13.02
N ARG A 350 0.61 25.50 13.50
CA ARG A 350 -0.19 26.37 14.37
C ARG A 350 0.48 26.61 15.71
N ILE A 351 1.03 25.57 16.34
CA ILE A 351 1.82 25.70 17.59
C ILE A 351 3.01 26.64 17.36
N ARG A 352 3.76 26.48 16.25
CA ARG A 352 4.85 27.40 15.89
C ARG A 352 4.37 28.84 15.83
N SER A 353 3.25 29.12 15.15
CA SER A 353 2.74 30.49 15.03
C SER A 353 2.31 31.09 16.38
N GLU A 354 1.77 30.31 17.32
CA GLU A 354 1.48 30.78 18.68
C GLU A 354 2.75 31.07 19.50
N LEU A 355 3.83 30.30 19.27
CA LEU A 355 5.14 30.55 19.89
C LEU A 355 5.92 31.69 19.20
N GLY A 356 5.55 32.01 17.97
CA GLY A 356 6.15 33.03 17.11
C GLY A 356 6.73 32.46 15.82
N ASP A 357 6.43 33.09 14.68
CA ASP A 357 6.83 32.59 13.36
C ASP A 357 8.36 32.50 13.15
N SER A 358 9.16 33.14 13.99
CA SER A 358 10.63 33.06 13.98
C SER A 358 11.20 31.85 14.72
N VAL A 359 10.36 31.03 15.38
CA VAL A 359 10.81 29.85 16.12
C VAL A 359 11.52 28.87 15.16
N PRO A 360 12.81 28.56 15.39
CA PRO A 360 13.56 27.61 14.57
C PRO A 360 12.84 26.26 14.52
N THR A 361 12.46 25.86 13.31
CA THR A 361 11.72 24.62 13.07
C THR A 361 12.53 23.76 12.11
N PHE A 362 12.79 22.52 12.51
CA PHE A 362 13.55 21.54 11.75
C PHE A 362 12.69 20.33 11.48
N LEU A 363 12.88 19.70 10.34
CA LEU A 363 12.38 18.36 10.06
C LEU A 363 13.59 17.47 9.77
N VAL A 364 13.63 16.28 10.35
CA VAL A 364 14.76 15.37 10.15
C VAL A 364 14.67 14.68 8.79
N GLY A 365 15.65 14.94 7.93
CA GLY A 365 15.80 14.25 6.65
C GLY A 365 16.22 12.80 6.87
N ARG A 366 15.57 11.86 6.17
CA ARG A 366 15.92 10.45 6.23
C ARG A 366 16.10 9.96 4.82
N THR A 367 17.34 9.66 4.46
CA THR A 367 17.69 9.27 3.09
C THR A 367 18.43 7.95 3.12
N ALA A 368 18.10 7.06 2.19
CA ALA A 368 18.81 5.82 1.95
C ALA A 368 18.78 5.49 0.46
N GLU A 369 19.44 4.42 0.04
CA GLU A 369 19.38 3.94 -1.34
C GLU A 369 17.95 3.48 -1.70
N GLY A 370 17.42 4.00 -2.81
CA GLY A 370 16.15 3.56 -3.38
C GLY A 370 16.31 2.30 -4.26
N ASP A 371 15.20 1.66 -4.61
CA ASP A 371 15.21 0.43 -5.44
C ASP A 371 14.70 0.61 -6.88
N GLY A 372 14.47 1.87 -7.28
CA GLY A 372 13.90 2.21 -8.58
C GLY A 372 12.45 1.74 -8.79
N LYS A 373 11.76 1.28 -7.73
CA LYS A 373 10.41 0.71 -7.78
C LYS A 373 9.51 1.38 -6.75
N LEU A 374 9.36 0.79 -5.57
CA LEU A 374 8.41 1.20 -4.52
C LEU A 374 9.09 1.57 -3.20
N LEU A 375 10.42 1.52 -3.15
CA LEU A 375 11.21 1.94 -2.03
C LEU A 375 12.05 3.15 -2.47
N SER A 376 11.56 4.37 -2.24
CA SER A 376 12.23 5.60 -2.68
C SER A 376 13.44 5.96 -1.80
N ALA A 377 14.32 6.85 -2.27
CA ALA A 377 15.46 7.29 -1.49
C ALA A 377 15.06 8.09 -0.24
N ASP A 378 13.98 8.87 -0.33
CA ASP A 378 13.40 9.57 0.82
C ASP A 378 12.61 8.60 1.71
N ARG A 379 13.11 8.37 2.91
CA ARG A 379 12.54 7.49 3.95
C ARG A 379 11.52 8.20 4.83
N ASN A 380 11.14 9.43 4.49
CA ASN A 380 10.03 10.14 5.11
C ASN A 380 8.78 10.05 4.23
N PRO A 381 7.66 9.50 4.74
CA PRO A 381 6.45 9.32 3.94
C PRO A 381 5.70 10.63 3.64
N ASN A 382 6.03 11.74 4.32
CA ASN A 382 5.21 12.95 4.29
C ASN A 382 6.03 14.27 4.33
N VAL A 383 7.18 14.32 3.63
CA VAL A 383 7.92 15.59 3.44
C VAL A 383 7.09 16.60 2.66
N ARG A 384 6.34 16.16 1.64
CA ARG A 384 5.46 17.04 0.84
C ARG A 384 4.35 17.64 1.68
N GLY A 385 3.84 16.90 2.68
CA GLY A 385 2.90 17.45 3.64
C GLY A 385 3.50 18.56 4.49
N ALA A 386 4.76 18.42 4.90
CA ALA A 386 5.45 19.43 5.70
C ALA A 386 5.68 20.72 4.90
N LEU A 387 5.96 20.58 3.60
CA LEU A 387 6.05 21.70 2.65
C LEU A 387 4.69 22.38 2.43
N LEU A 388 3.63 21.60 2.18
CA LEU A 388 2.28 22.13 1.96
C LEU A 388 1.73 22.89 3.17
N THR A 389 1.99 22.38 4.38
CA THR A 389 1.57 23.01 5.63
C THR A 389 2.40 24.24 5.99
N GLY A 390 3.53 24.47 5.32
CA GLY A 390 4.47 25.55 5.66
C GLY A 390 5.27 25.28 6.94
N LEU A 391 5.34 24.02 7.38
CA LEU A 391 6.16 23.59 8.51
C LEU A 391 7.66 23.74 8.18
N ILE A 392 8.02 23.44 6.93
CA ILE A 392 9.34 23.66 6.33
C ILE A 392 9.18 24.32 4.95
N ASP A 393 10.26 24.91 4.44
CA ASP A 393 10.32 25.60 3.15
C ASP A 393 11.38 25.01 2.20
N SER A 394 12.13 24.02 2.66
CA SER A 394 13.28 23.43 1.97
C SER A 394 13.36 21.93 2.28
N TYR A 395 14.12 21.18 1.46
CA TYR A 395 14.32 19.76 1.70
C TYR A 395 15.09 19.54 3.01
N PRO A 396 14.64 18.64 3.90
CA PRO A 396 15.21 18.50 5.24
C PRO A 396 16.61 17.89 5.24
N GLU A 397 17.49 18.41 6.10
CA GLU A 397 18.82 17.85 6.36
C GLU A 397 18.72 16.68 7.35
N ALA A 398 19.57 15.66 7.19
CA ALA A 398 19.60 14.51 8.10
C ALA A 398 20.21 14.83 9.48
N ARG A 399 21.01 15.89 9.55
CA ARG A 399 21.74 16.29 10.75
C ARG A 399 21.16 17.58 11.32
N LEU A 400 21.10 17.66 12.64
CA LEU A 400 20.61 18.81 13.40
C LEU A 400 21.75 19.72 13.87
N ASP A 401 22.85 19.82 13.12
CA ASP A 401 24.07 20.52 13.56
C ASP A 401 23.81 22.02 13.79
N LYS A 402 22.93 22.65 12.99
CA LYS A 402 22.48 24.04 13.21
C LYS A 402 21.75 24.20 14.54
N LEU A 403 20.85 23.28 14.88
CA LEU A 403 20.16 23.30 16.17
C LEU A 403 21.14 23.03 17.32
N ASN A 404 22.08 22.10 17.16
CA ASN A 404 23.11 21.81 18.16
C ASN A 404 23.92 23.08 18.50
N ALA A 405 24.30 23.87 17.48
CA ALA A 405 24.98 25.15 17.68
C ALA A 405 24.14 26.16 18.47
N LEU A 406 22.86 26.31 18.12
CA LEU A 406 21.93 27.22 18.81
C LEU A 406 21.67 26.81 20.27
N VAL A 407 21.72 25.51 20.58
CA VAL A 407 21.60 25.03 21.96
C VAL A 407 22.87 25.36 22.73
N LYS A 408 24.04 25.09 22.15
CA LYS A 408 25.36 25.35 22.78
C LYS A 408 25.63 26.83 23.05
N ASP A 409 25.18 27.73 22.19
CA ASP A 409 25.33 29.17 22.40
C ASP A 409 24.23 29.78 23.31
N GLY A 410 23.25 28.97 23.71
CA GLY A 410 22.16 29.35 24.60
C GLY A 410 21.06 30.19 23.94
N SER A 411 21.03 30.26 22.60
CA SER A 411 19.92 30.84 21.82
C SER A 411 18.67 29.98 21.90
N VAL A 412 18.83 28.65 22.01
CA VAL A 412 17.75 27.70 22.29
C VAL A 412 17.97 27.08 23.66
N LYS A 413 16.93 27.13 24.51
CA LYS A 413 16.90 26.55 25.86
C LYS A 413 15.80 25.51 26.04
N THR A 414 14.86 25.42 25.10
CA THR A 414 13.77 24.44 25.11
C THR A 414 13.62 23.83 23.72
N ILE A 415 13.55 22.51 23.64
CA ILE A 415 13.39 21.77 22.39
C ILE A 415 12.12 20.93 22.47
N LEU A 416 11.21 21.13 21.52
CA LEU A 416 10.10 20.21 21.27
C LEU A 416 10.50 19.22 20.18
N ALA A 417 10.82 17.98 20.55
CA ALA A 417 11.13 16.90 19.62
C ALA A 417 9.90 16.01 19.42
N VAL A 418 9.44 15.89 18.17
CA VAL A 418 8.23 15.16 17.81
C VAL A 418 8.55 14.04 16.83
N GLY A 419 8.56 12.80 17.32
CA GLY A 419 8.76 11.58 16.55
C GLY A 419 10.21 11.33 16.15
N GLU A 420 11.17 12.05 16.75
CA GLU A 420 12.58 11.99 16.35
C GLU A 420 13.52 11.81 17.55
N ASP A 421 14.45 10.86 17.42
CA ASP A 421 15.61 10.77 18.30
C ASP A 421 16.66 11.81 17.89
N ILE A 422 16.57 12.98 18.51
CA ILE A 422 17.44 14.11 18.15
C ILE A 422 18.93 13.87 18.45
N THR A 423 19.24 12.94 19.36
CA THR A 423 20.65 12.58 19.64
C THR A 423 21.27 11.76 18.52
N GLY A 424 20.49 10.81 17.97
CA GLY A 424 20.87 10.09 16.75
C GLY A 424 21.04 11.00 15.52
N CYS A 425 20.43 12.20 15.57
CA CYS A 425 20.48 13.19 14.49
C CYS A 425 21.52 14.29 14.72
N GLY A 426 22.36 14.19 15.76
CA GLY A 426 23.51 15.09 15.94
C GLY A 426 23.43 16.11 17.05
N ILE A 427 22.36 16.11 17.84
CA ILE A 427 22.36 16.85 19.10
C ILE A 427 23.21 16.10 20.13
N GLU A 428 24.20 16.77 20.71
CA GLU A 428 25.05 16.17 21.73
C GLU A 428 24.29 16.03 23.06
N ALA A 429 24.55 14.93 23.79
CA ALA A 429 23.89 14.66 25.06
C ALA A 429 24.15 15.75 26.10
N GLU A 430 25.36 16.31 26.11
CA GLU A 430 25.75 17.41 26.99
C GLU A 430 24.90 18.66 26.72
N ALA A 431 24.57 18.95 25.45
CA ALA A 431 23.71 20.07 25.08
C ALA A 431 22.29 19.92 25.65
N LEU A 432 21.82 18.68 25.85
CA LEU A 432 20.53 18.38 26.46
C LEU A 432 20.51 18.49 27.99
N THR A 433 21.67 18.66 28.64
CA THR A 433 21.70 18.98 30.08
C THR A 433 21.41 20.45 30.36
N ASP A 434 21.74 21.33 29.41
CA ASP A 434 21.54 22.78 29.52
C ASP A 434 20.19 23.25 28.95
N ALA A 435 19.59 22.46 28.05
CA ALA A 435 18.27 22.71 27.49
C ALA A 435 17.19 21.77 28.05
N LYS A 436 15.95 22.25 28.10
CA LYS A 436 14.77 21.43 28.44
C LYS A 436 14.28 20.71 27.19
N LEU A 437 14.25 19.38 27.24
CA LEU A 437 13.70 18.56 26.17
C LEU A 437 12.25 18.16 26.48
N LEU A 438 11.34 18.46 25.55
CA LEU A 438 10.01 17.87 25.49
C LEU A 438 10.00 16.84 24.36
N TYR A 439 9.76 15.58 24.69
CA TYR A 439 9.72 14.51 23.72
C TYR A 439 8.29 14.03 23.51
N MET A 440 7.83 14.05 22.26
CA MET A 440 6.59 13.42 21.85
C MET A 440 6.91 12.30 20.86
N GLY A 441 6.58 11.04 21.15
CA GLY A 441 7.05 9.94 20.30
C GLY A 441 6.28 8.64 20.46
N VAL A 442 6.50 7.74 19.50
CA VAL A 442 5.90 6.39 19.52
C VAL A 442 6.70 5.46 20.42
N ASP A 443 8.02 5.46 20.30
CA ASP A 443 8.91 4.61 21.10
C ASP A 443 9.82 5.44 22.00
N HIS A 444 10.40 4.77 22.99
CA HIS A 444 11.58 5.28 23.68
C HIS A 444 12.72 5.50 22.67
N ALA A 445 13.50 6.55 22.90
CA ALA A 445 14.60 6.97 22.05
C ALA A 445 15.81 7.30 22.92
N ASN A 446 17.02 7.38 22.35
CA ASN A 446 18.20 7.68 23.15
C ASN A 446 18.10 9.02 23.88
N CYS A 447 17.38 9.98 23.30
CA CYS A 447 17.14 11.29 23.90
C CYS A 447 16.11 11.29 25.04
N THR A 448 15.25 10.26 25.21
CA THR A 448 14.16 10.30 26.19
C THR A 448 14.64 10.37 27.64
N GLN A 449 15.82 9.82 27.93
CA GLN A 449 16.42 9.91 29.27
C GLN A 449 16.72 11.36 29.72
N TYR A 450 16.79 12.31 28.79
CA TYR A 450 17.00 13.74 29.06
C TYR A 450 15.68 14.54 29.05
N ALA A 451 14.55 13.88 28.77
CA ALA A 451 13.28 14.57 28.62
C ALA A 451 12.76 15.11 29.96
N ALA A 452 12.46 16.40 29.99
CA ALA A 452 11.70 17.03 31.05
C ALA A 452 10.23 16.60 31.00
N VAL A 453 9.69 16.38 29.80
CA VAL A 453 8.34 15.86 29.56
C VAL A 453 8.36 14.82 28.45
N GLU A 454 7.71 13.68 28.68
CA GLU A 454 7.49 12.62 27.69
C GLU A 454 5.99 12.47 27.41
N ILE A 455 5.63 12.49 26.13
CA ILE A 455 4.26 12.39 25.65
C ILE A 455 4.16 11.27 24.60
N PRO A 456 3.44 10.18 24.89
CA PRO A 456 3.25 9.11 23.92
C PRO A 456 2.38 9.56 22.73
N LEU A 457 2.79 9.18 21.53
CA LEU A 457 2.05 9.35 20.27
C LEU A 457 1.60 8.00 19.72
N LEU A 458 0.68 8.04 18.75
CA LEU A 458 0.14 6.87 18.08
C LEU A 458 0.80 6.64 16.71
N THR A 459 0.98 5.36 16.36
CA THR A 459 1.43 4.92 15.04
C THR A 459 0.38 5.20 13.97
N VAL A 460 0.75 5.06 12.69
CA VAL A 460 -0.19 5.14 11.56
C VAL A 460 -1.34 4.11 11.66
N PHE A 461 -1.12 2.99 12.35
CA PHE A 461 -2.12 1.92 12.51
C PHE A 461 -3.12 2.18 13.64
N GLU A 462 -2.79 3.09 14.55
CA GLU A 462 -3.56 3.39 15.76
C GLU A 462 -4.36 4.71 15.63
N LYS A 463 -4.25 5.40 14.49
CA LYS A 463 -4.90 6.68 14.23
C LYS A 463 -5.41 6.77 12.79
N SER A 464 -6.14 7.85 12.48
CA SER A 464 -6.58 8.15 11.11
C SER A 464 -6.07 9.51 10.67
N GLY A 465 -5.79 9.68 9.38
CA GLY A 465 -5.29 10.95 8.85
C GLY A 465 -4.91 10.85 7.38
N THR A 466 -4.09 11.80 6.94
CA THR A 466 -3.59 11.85 5.57
C THR A 466 -2.07 11.97 5.51
N LEU A 467 -1.49 11.46 4.43
CA LEU A 467 -0.09 11.64 4.05
C LEU A 467 -0.03 12.15 2.60
N VAL A 468 1.03 12.87 2.27
CA VAL A 468 1.28 13.40 0.93
C VAL A 468 2.57 12.77 0.40
N ASN A 469 2.43 11.90 -0.59
CA ASN A 469 3.53 11.13 -1.14
C ASN A 469 4.43 11.96 -2.08
N GLN A 470 5.44 11.31 -2.67
CA GLN A 470 6.40 11.91 -3.59
C GLN A 470 5.81 12.61 -4.82
N GLN A 471 4.60 12.20 -5.25
CA GLN A 471 3.87 12.77 -6.39
C GLN A 471 2.99 13.98 -6.01
N PHE A 472 3.04 14.46 -4.76
CA PHE A 472 2.01 15.36 -4.20
C PHE A 472 0.60 14.74 -4.25
N ARG A 473 0.51 13.41 -4.11
CA ARG A 473 -0.77 12.72 -3.95
C ARG A 473 -1.13 12.60 -2.49
N ILE A 474 -2.27 13.18 -2.12
CA ILE A 474 -2.86 13.06 -0.80
C ILE A 474 -3.58 11.73 -0.67
N GLN A 475 -3.20 10.95 0.34
CA GLN A 475 -3.72 9.61 0.59
C GLN A 475 -4.22 9.46 2.02
N LYS A 476 -5.37 8.80 2.19
CA LYS A 476 -5.96 8.53 3.49
C LYS A 476 -5.52 7.18 4.06
N PHE A 477 -5.33 7.15 5.37
CA PHE A 477 -5.24 5.93 6.16
C PHE A 477 -6.26 5.98 7.31
N ALA A 478 -6.69 4.81 7.77
CA ALA A 478 -7.66 4.66 8.83
C ALA A 478 -7.11 3.84 10.00
N GLN A 479 -7.64 4.11 11.20
CA GLN A 479 -7.28 3.40 12.41
C GLN A 479 -7.65 1.91 12.32
N ALA A 480 -6.64 1.03 12.33
CA ALA A 480 -6.79 -0.42 12.24
C ALA A 480 -6.97 -1.08 13.62
N VAL A 481 -6.29 -0.56 14.64
CA VAL A 481 -6.34 -1.03 16.03
C VAL A 481 -6.42 0.17 16.99
N PRO A 482 -6.97 0.00 18.21
CA PRO A 482 -6.92 1.06 19.22
C PRO A 482 -5.46 1.31 19.65
N GLY A 483 -5.15 2.55 20.03
CA GLY A 483 -3.88 2.87 20.69
C GLY A 483 -3.81 2.35 22.13
N PRO A 484 -2.64 2.46 22.79
CA PRO A 484 -2.45 1.97 24.15
C PRO A 484 -3.40 2.67 25.14
N ALA A 485 -3.85 1.93 26.15
CA ALA A 485 -4.77 2.47 27.14
C ALA A 485 -4.19 3.70 27.85
N GLY A 486 -4.97 4.78 27.91
CA GLY A 486 -4.55 6.04 28.54
C GLY A 486 -3.76 6.98 27.63
N VAL A 487 -3.32 6.54 26.45
CA VAL A 487 -2.67 7.40 25.45
C VAL A 487 -3.73 8.14 24.63
N LEU A 488 -3.63 9.46 24.57
CA LEU A 488 -4.52 10.28 23.76
C LEU A 488 -4.23 10.11 22.27
N HIS A 489 -5.27 10.27 21.44
CA HIS A 489 -5.11 10.38 20.00
C HIS A 489 -4.20 11.58 19.65
N GLY A 490 -3.32 11.45 18.65
CA GLY A 490 -2.34 12.48 18.29
C GLY A 490 -2.97 13.87 18.10
N LEU A 491 -4.05 13.97 17.33
CA LEU A 491 -4.79 15.23 17.16
C LEU A 491 -5.30 15.82 18.49
N SER A 492 -5.73 14.99 19.44
CA SER A 492 -6.14 15.45 20.77
C SER A 492 -4.97 16.00 21.57
N THR A 493 -3.79 15.37 21.48
CA THR A 493 -2.57 15.86 22.11
C THR A 493 -2.18 17.24 21.57
N PHE A 494 -2.11 17.38 20.24
CA PHE A 494 -1.71 18.64 19.61
C PHE A 494 -2.73 19.77 19.82
N THR A 495 -4.05 19.52 19.68
CA THR A 495 -5.04 20.57 19.90
C THR A 495 -5.13 20.98 21.37
N ARG A 496 -4.96 20.06 22.32
CA ARG A 496 -4.89 20.41 23.74
C ARG A 496 -3.67 21.25 24.05
N LEU A 497 -2.50 20.89 23.53
CA LEU A 497 -1.29 21.70 23.68
C LEU A 497 -1.48 23.10 23.10
N LEU A 498 -2.05 23.20 21.90
CA LEU A 498 -2.37 24.47 21.25
C LEU A 498 -3.32 25.32 22.10
N ASN A 499 -4.38 24.72 22.67
CA ASN A 499 -5.31 25.41 23.56
C ASN A 499 -4.66 25.87 24.87
N CYS A 500 -3.67 25.12 25.38
CA CYS A 500 -2.88 25.52 26.54
C CYS A 500 -1.99 26.73 26.22
N LEU A 501 -1.48 26.85 25.00
CA LEU A 501 -0.71 28.01 24.55
C LEU A 501 -1.60 29.22 24.25
N ASN A 502 -2.76 29.00 23.61
CA ASN A 502 -3.74 30.03 23.30
C ASN A 502 -5.17 29.50 23.51
N ARG A 503 -5.86 30.03 24.54
CA ARG A 503 -7.21 29.59 24.93
C ARG A 503 -8.31 30.00 23.96
N ASP A 504 -8.04 30.93 23.05
CA ASP A 504 -9.02 31.40 22.06
C ASP A 504 -9.07 30.47 20.84
N VAL A 505 -8.06 29.63 20.64
CA VAL A 505 -8.06 28.62 19.59
C VAL A 505 -8.89 27.44 20.07
N VAL A 506 -9.87 27.01 19.26
CA VAL A 506 -10.69 25.82 19.54
C VAL A 506 -10.82 25.00 18.28
N ILE A 507 -9.96 23.99 18.15
CA ILE A 507 -10.01 23.02 17.04
C ILE A 507 -10.45 21.67 17.59
N ALA A 508 -11.52 21.10 17.04
CA ALA A 508 -11.93 19.76 17.41
C ALA A 508 -10.88 18.73 16.96
N PRO A 509 -10.53 17.72 17.78
CA PRO A 509 -9.45 16.78 17.49
C PRO A 509 -9.88 15.66 16.52
N SER A 510 -10.32 16.03 15.32
CA SER A 510 -10.67 15.08 14.26
C SER A 510 -10.05 15.49 12.92
N PRO A 511 -9.73 14.54 12.02
CA PRO A 511 -9.18 14.87 10.71
C PRO A 511 -10.05 15.88 9.97
N SER A 512 -11.37 15.67 9.92
CA SER A 512 -12.32 16.56 9.23
C SER A 512 -12.34 17.98 9.77
N ALA A 513 -12.18 18.17 11.08
CA ALA A 513 -12.13 19.50 11.68
C ALA A 513 -10.82 20.22 11.35
N VAL A 514 -9.68 19.52 11.40
CA VAL A 514 -8.38 20.08 11.02
C VAL A 514 -8.35 20.40 9.52
N TRP A 515 -8.93 19.54 8.68
CA TRP A 515 -9.05 19.78 7.24
C TRP A 515 -9.84 21.04 6.90
N LYS A 516 -10.89 21.38 7.68
CA LYS A 516 -11.65 22.62 7.48
C LYS A 516 -10.79 23.87 7.66
N GLU A 517 -9.87 23.85 8.62
CA GLU A 517 -8.89 24.92 8.81
C GLU A 517 -7.85 24.92 7.68
N MET A 518 -7.29 23.75 7.35
CA MET A 518 -6.27 23.63 6.31
C MET A 518 -6.74 24.13 4.94
N GLN A 519 -7.93 23.74 4.49
CA GLN A 519 -8.45 24.19 3.18
C GLN A 519 -8.69 25.71 3.10
N ALA A 520 -8.84 26.39 4.25
CA ALA A 520 -9.05 27.83 4.30
C ALA A 520 -7.74 28.63 4.17
N VAL A 521 -6.60 28.00 4.49
CA VAL A 521 -5.29 28.68 4.57
C VAL A 521 -4.23 28.10 3.61
N ILE A 522 -4.41 26.85 3.15
CA ILE A 522 -3.51 26.18 2.19
C ILE A 522 -4.21 26.18 0.82
N PRO A 523 -3.79 27.02 -0.14
CA PRO A 523 -4.44 27.17 -1.45
C PRO A 523 -4.59 25.85 -2.21
N GLU A 524 -3.58 24.98 -2.15
CA GLU A 524 -3.54 23.69 -2.83
C GLU A 524 -4.63 22.71 -2.33
N LEU A 525 -5.18 22.94 -1.13
CA LEU A 525 -6.22 22.12 -0.50
C LEU A 525 -7.61 22.76 -0.61
N SER A 526 -7.73 23.93 -1.25
CA SER A 526 -8.99 24.67 -1.33
C SER A 526 -10.11 23.84 -1.97
N GLY A 527 -11.23 23.68 -1.24
CA GLY A 527 -12.40 22.93 -1.70
C GLY A 527 -12.29 21.41 -1.55
N MET A 528 -11.21 20.90 -0.94
CA MET A 528 -11.05 19.48 -0.62
C MET A 528 -11.60 19.16 0.77
N GLU A 529 -12.41 18.12 0.86
CA GLU A 529 -12.94 17.60 2.13
C GLU A 529 -12.32 16.23 2.44
N PHE A 530 -11.89 16.01 3.68
CA PHE A 530 -11.29 14.74 4.13
C PHE A 530 -12.16 13.53 3.73
N GLU A 531 -13.47 13.58 3.97
CA GLU A 531 -14.41 12.51 3.67
C GLU A 531 -14.46 12.17 2.18
N ARG A 532 -14.28 13.16 1.31
CA ARG A 532 -14.39 13.02 -0.15
C ARG A 532 -13.10 12.64 -0.86
N ILE A 533 -11.96 12.60 -0.16
CA ILE A 533 -10.72 12.09 -0.74
C ILE A 533 -10.95 10.64 -1.19
N PRO A 534 -10.73 10.29 -2.47
CA PRO A 534 -10.92 8.93 -2.96
C PRO A 534 -9.99 7.93 -2.29
N SER A 535 -10.33 6.64 -2.35
CA SER A 535 -9.45 5.57 -1.83
C SER A 535 -8.11 5.49 -2.57
N THR A 536 -8.03 5.98 -3.80
CA THR A 536 -6.80 6.10 -4.60
C THR A 536 -6.03 7.40 -4.37
N GLY A 537 -6.52 8.26 -3.48
CA GLY A 537 -5.97 9.59 -3.22
C GLY A 537 -6.23 10.60 -4.34
N THR A 538 -5.77 11.83 -4.13
CA THR A 538 -5.93 12.97 -5.04
C THR A 538 -4.59 13.67 -5.24
N LEU A 539 -4.23 13.99 -6.48
CA LEU A 539 -3.07 14.85 -6.78
C LEU A 539 -3.42 16.30 -6.45
N VAL A 540 -2.49 16.99 -5.81
CA VAL A 540 -2.55 18.45 -5.63
C VAL A 540 -1.42 19.12 -6.41
N ASP A 541 -1.58 20.42 -6.68
CA ASP A 541 -0.60 21.20 -7.43
C ASP A 541 0.68 21.38 -6.61
N GLY A 542 1.76 20.74 -7.07
CA GLY A 542 3.09 20.82 -6.45
C GLY A 542 4.01 21.88 -7.08
N ALA A 543 3.56 22.63 -8.08
CA ALA A 543 4.44 23.47 -8.92
C ALA A 543 5.22 24.54 -8.12
N ARG A 544 4.67 25.01 -7.00
CA ARG A 544 5.35 25.94 -6.08
C ARG A 544 6.66 25.37 -5.52
N PHE A 545 6.82 24.05 -5.52
CA PHE A 545 7.95 23.34 -4.92
C PHE A 545 8.93 22.76 -5.96
N ASP A 546 8.75 23.04 -7.25
CA ASP A 546 9.59 22.49 -8.33
C ASP A 546 11.08 22.87 -8.20
N GLY A 547 11.41 23.95 -7.48
CA GLY A 547 12.79 24.38 -7.22
C GLY A 547 13.47 23.66 -6.05
N ILE A 548 12.77 22.78 -5.33
CA ILE A 548 13.33 22.05 -4.20
C ILE A 548 14.09 20.82 -4.71
N PRO A 549 15.36 20.61 -4.29
CA PRO A 549 16.17 19.47 -4.71
C PRO A 549 15.74 18.21 -3.94
N PHE A 550 14.63 17.61 -4.36
CA PHE A 550 14.17 16.31 -3.87
C PHE A 550 15.19 15.21 -4.20
N VAL A 551 15.36 14.25 -3.29
CA VAL A 551 16.37 13.18 -3.41
C VAL A 551 15.85 11.95 -4.15
N GLU A 552 14.56 11.90 -4.46
CA GLU A 552 13.97 10.73 -5.10
C GLU A 552 14.39 10.57 -6.55
N GLU A 553 14.72 9.33 -6.87
CA GLU A 553 15.00 8.88 -8.23
C GLU A 553 13.72 8.36 -8.90
N LYS A 554 13.83 8.02 -10.19
CA LYS A 554 12.75 7.37 -10.93
C LYS A 554 12.28 6.10 -10.21
N GLY A 555 10.96 5.99 -10.02
CA GLY A 555 10.28 4.84 -9.42
C GLY A 555 9.24 4.24 -10.36
N LEU A 556 8.42 3.30 -9.86
CA LEU A 556 7.42 2.58 -10.67
C LEU A 556 6.44 3.53 -11.40
N HIS A 557 5.89 4.50 -10.67
CA HIS A 557 4.93 5.50 -11.17
C HIS A 557 5.40 6.94 -10.91
N PHE A 558 6.70 7.14 -10.71
CA PHE A 558 7.26 8.45 -10.36
C PHE A 558 8.44 8.79 -11.26
N GLU A 559 8.40 9.98 -11.86
CA GLU A 559 9.50 10.56 -12.62
C GLU A 559 9.91 11.86 -11.92
N PRO A 560 11.17 12.00 -11.48
CA PRO A 560 11.64 13.23 -10.87
C PRO A 560 11.62 14.38 -11.89
N ASN A 561 11.36 15.58 -11.41
CA ASN A 561 11.40 16.79 -12.24
C ASN A 561 12.88 17.14 -12.49
N ASN A 562 13.44 16.66 -13.60
CA ASN A 562 14.89 16.71 -13.92
C ASN A 562 15.48 18.11 -14.20
N ALA A 563 14.86 19.19 -13.73
CA ALA A 563 15.36 20.54 -13.95
C ALA A 563 16.70 20.84 -13.23
N LEU A 564 17.14 20.00 -12.29
CA LEU A 564 18.33 20.21 -11.46
C LEU A 564 19.42 19.12 -11.61
N ALA A 565 19.20 18.08 -12.42
CA ALA A 565 20.15 16.96 -12.54
C ALA A 565 21.36 17.24 -13.47
N GLU A 566 21.36 18.37 -14.19
CA GLU A 566 22.45 18.76 -15.12
C GLU A 566 23.21 20.05 -14.70
N ALA A 567 23.07 20.51 -13.45
CA ALA A 567 23.75 21.73 -12.96
C ALA A 567 24.98 21.44 -12.10
#